data_AF-A0A9W4T001-F1
#
_entry.id   AF-A0A9W4T001-F1
#
_cell.length_a   1.000
_cell.length_b   1.000
_cell.length_c   1.000
_cell.angle_alpha   90.00
_cell.angle_beta   90.00
_cell.angle_gamma   90.00
#
_symmetry.space_group_name_H-M   'P 1'
#
loop_
_entity.id
_entity.type
_entity.pdbx_description
1 polymer ?
#
loop_
_entity_poly.entity_id
_entity_poly.type
_entity_poly.pdbx_seq_one_letter_code
_entity_poly.pdbx_strand_id
1 'polypeptide(L)'
;MPLFDLETDDQIREFMQNEGKKHYKPYVEMSRRLPKFTPKQICHRWNYKLNPRLTDGPFTQEEKEFIYKWVTKNIKESGEIRWSHCQKLMEKKFKKFRAVNRIQGMWLTHRRHLERGVKKTKIPGTNTIDLSHVKQHTTIVFNPSYTTLVFSDVPILRTRPRLPTLIPSFQPEIKIPKMMPLF
;
A
#
# COMPACT_ATOMS: atom_id res chain seq x y z
N MET A 1 -16.78 0.61 -5.85
CA MET A 1 -15.64 0.97 -6.72
C MET A 1 -16.07 0.73 -8.16
N PRO A 2 -15.86 1.69 -9.08
CA PRO A 2 -16.15 1.47 -10.50
C PRO A 2 -15.30 0.34 -11.04
N LEU A 3 -15.91 -0.56 -11.81
CA LEU A 3 -15.26 -1.68 -12.47
C LEU A 3 -14.67 -1.19 -13.80
N PHE A 4 -13.45 -1.62 -14.12
CA PHE A 4 -12.86 -1.38 -15.44
C PHE A 4 -13.52 -2.33 -16.45
N ASP A 5 -14.14 -1.77 -17.49
CA ASP A 5 -14.58 -2.51 -18.67
C ASP A 5 -13.43 -2.65 -19.69
N LEU A 6 -13.66 -3.45 -20.73
CA LEU A 6 -12.67 -3.71 -21.77
C LEU A 6 -12.33 -2.45 -22.57
N GLU A 7 -13.34 -1.61 -22.86
CA GLU A 7 -13.16 -0.36 -23.59
C GLU A 7 -12.26 0.62 -22.83
N THR A 8 -12.49 0.82 -21.52
CA THR A 8 -11.64 1.64 -20.66
C THR A 8 -10.22 1.09 -20.61
N ASP A 9 -10.06 -0.23 -20.51
CA ASP A 9 -8.74 -0.87 -20.49
C ASP A 9 -7.99 -0.64 -21.81
N ASP A 10 -8.68 -0.68 -22.94
CA ASP A 10 -8.11 -0.45 -24.27
C ASP A 10 -7.69 1.02 -24.42
N GLN A 11 -8.52 1.96 -23.99
CA GLN A 11 -8.18 3.39 -23.95
C GLN A 11 -6.94 3.68 -23.09
N ILE A 12 -6.86 3.07 -21.89
CA ILE A 12 -5.68 3.20 -21.03
C ILE A 12 -4.45 2.60 -21.72
N ARG A 13 -4.59 1.45 -22.37
CA ARG A 13 -3.48 0.77 -23.04
C ARG A 13 -2.93 1.60 -24.20
N GLU A 14 -3.80 2.07 -25.08
CA GLU A 14 -3.44 2.89 -26.23
C GLU A 14 -2.75 4.19 -25.79
N PHE A 15 -3.36 4.91 -24.85
CA PHE A 15 -2.78 6.16 -24.34
C PHE A 15 -1.39 5.95 -23.74
N MET A 16 -1.22 4.92 -22.89
CA MET A 16 0.07 4.67 -22.23
C MET A 16 1.17 4.26 -23.21
N GLN A 17 0.82 3.57 -24.30
CA GLN A 17 1.78 3.14 -25.33
C GLN A 17 2.18 4.29 -26.26
N ASN A 18 1.20 5.07 -26.73
CA ASN A 18 1.41 6.09 -27.77
C ASN A 18 1.83 7.45 -27.22
N GLU A 19 1.29 7.83 -26.07
CA GLU A 19 1.41 9.18 -25.51
C GLU A 19 1.98 9.19 -24.09
N GLY A 20 1.92 8.08 -23.35
CA GLY A 20 2.30 8.04 -21.95
C GLY A 20 3.71 8.57 -21.64
N LYS A 21 4.67 8.35 -22.56
CA LYS A 21 6.06 8.87 -22.43
C LYS A 21 6.18 10.38 -22.69
N LYS A 22 5.21 10.98 -23.37
CA LYS A 22 5.18 12.42 -23.69
C LYS A 22 4.71 13.27 -22.49
N HIS A 23 4.04 12.66 -21.52
CA HIS A 23 3.50 13.35 -20.36
C HIS A 23 4.33 13.10 -19.10
N TYR A 24 4.62 14.16 -18.33
CA TYR A 24 5.26 14.04 -17.01
C TYR A 24 4.37 13.28 -15.99
N LYS A 25 3.04 13.47 -16.05
CA LYS A 25 2.05 12.79 -15.19
C LYS A 25 0.99 12.07 -16.03
N PRO A 26 1.33 10.94 -16.68
CA PRO A 26 0.44 10.29 -17.64
C PRO A 26 -0.86 9.80 -17.01
N TYR A 27 -0.83 9.31 -15.77
CA TYR A 27 -2.06 8.83 -15.09
C TYR A 27 -3.03 9.95 -14.74
N VAL A 28 -2.54 11.16 -14.49
CA VAL A 28 -3.39 12.33 -14.24
C VAL A 28 -4.07 12.75 -15.54
N GLU A 29 -3.32 12.78 -16.63
CA GLU A 29 -3.87 13.09 -17.95
C GLU A 29 -4.93 12.05 -18.37
N MET A 30 -4.64 10.77 -18.16
CA MET A 30 -5.61 9.72 -18.45
C MET A 30 -6.89 9.86 -17.61
N SER A 31 -6.77 10.27 -16.34
CA SER A 31 -7.95 10.51 -15.49
C SER A 31 -8.82 11.68 -15.96
N ARG A 32 -8.29 12.62 -16.74
CA ARG A 32 -9.08 13.70 -17.36
C ARG A 32 -9.94 13.16 -18.51
N ARG A 33 -9.41 12.20 -19.28
CA ARG A 33 -10.15 11.48 -20.33
C ARG A 33 -11.18 10.51 -19.75
N LEU A 34 -10.84 9.91 -18.61
CA LEU A 34 -11.64 8.94 -17.88
C LEU A 34 -12.03 9.46 -16.48
N PRO A 35 -12.94 10.45 -16.38
CA PRO A 35 -13.28 11.09 -15.10
C PRO A 35 -13.91 10.13 -14.09
N LYS A 36 -14.40 8.96 -14.54
CA LYS A 36 -14.90 7.87 -13.68
C LYS A 36 -13.79 7.25 -12.81
N PHE A 37 -12.52 7.36 -13.19
CA PHE A 37 -11.41 6.70 -12.54
C PHE A 37 -10.37 7.69 -12.04
N THR A 38 -9.96 7.51 -10.79
CA THR A 38 -8.88 8.29 -10.20
C THR A 38 -7.52 7.92 -10.83
N PRO A 39 -6.55 8.86 -10.87
CA PRO A 39 -5.20 8.57 -11.36
C PRO A 39 -4.56 7.35 -10.69
N LYS A 40 -4.84 7.14 -9.40
CA LYS A 40 -4.33 6.00 -8.63
C LYS A 40 -4.90 4.67 -9.12
N GLN A 41 -6.20 4.62 -9.44
CA GLN A 41 -6.83 3.41 -9.98
C GLN A 41 -6.25 3.08 -11.35
N ILE A 42 -6.05 4.08 -12.21
CA ILE A 42 -5.44 3.90 -13.54
C ILE A 42 -3.99 3.41 -13.41
N CYS A 43 -3.20 4.02 -12.54
CA CYS A 43 -1.82 3.59 -12.25
C CYS A 43 -1.77 2.13 -11.76
N HIS A 44 -2.68 1.75 -10.86
CA HIS A 44 -2.80 0.38 -10.40
C HIS A 44 -3.18 -0.56 -11.56
N ARG A 45 -4.19 -0.21 -12.35
CA ARG A 45 -4.65 -1.02 -13.48
C ARG A 45 -3.53 -1.26 -14.51
N TRP A 46 -2.78 -0.21 -14.85
CA TRP A 46 -1.63 -0.31 -15.74
C TRP A 46 -0.53 -1.22 -15.19
N ASN A 47 -0.02 -0.94 -13.99
CA ASN A 47 1.15 -1.62 -13.45
C ASN A 47 0.94 -3.10 -13.10
N TYR A 48 -0.32 -3.51 -12.88
CA TYR A 48 -0.62 -4.88 -12.45
C TYR A 48 -1.35 -5.73 -13.49
N LYS A 49 -1.94 -5.12 -14.53
CA LYS A 49 -2.74 -5.85 -15.53
C LYS A 49 -2.48 -5.45 -16.98
N LEU A 50 -2.43 -4.15 -17.30
CA LEU A 50 -2.46 -3.73 -18.72
C LEU A 50 -1.09 -3.52 -19.37
N ASN A 51 -0.04 -3.34 -18.58
CA ASN A 51 1.31 -3.11 -19.11
C ASN A 51 1.76 -4.33 -19.95
N PRO A 52 2.04 -4.17 -21.26
CA PRO A 52 2.40 -5.28 -22.14
C PRO A 52 3.70 -5.99 -21.77
N ARG A 53 4.57 -5.34 -21.00
CA ARG A 53 5.79 -5.99 -20.49
C ARG A 53 5.46 -7.08 -19.49
N LEU A 54 4.29 -7.03 -18.84
CA LEU A 54 3.92 -8.00 -17.83
C LEU A 54 3.78 -9.39 -18.45
N THR A 55 4.49 -10.34 -17.87
CA THR A 55 4.34 -11.73 -18.26
C THR A 55 3.24 -12.37 -17.44
N ASP A 56 2.16 -12.76 -18.11
CA ASP A 56 1.06 -13.51 -17.51
C ASP A 56 1.37 -15.01 -17.38
N GLY A 57 0.48 -15.72 -16.69
CA GLY A 57 0.57 -17.17 -16.48
C GLY A 57 1.06 -17.61 -15.09
N PRO A 58 1.16 -18.93 -14.89
CA PRO A 58 1.63 -19.50 -13.63
C PRO A 58 3.13 -19.25 -13.44
N PHE A 59 3.55 -19.23 -12.16
CA PHE A 59 4.97 -19.25 -11.83
C PHE A 59 5.53 -20.66 -12.01
N THR A 60 6.71 -20.77 -12.62
CA THR A 60 7.46 -22.01 -12.66
C THR A 60 7.98 -22.38 -11.28
N GLN A 61 8.37 -23.63 -11.08
CA GLN A 61 8.90 -24.09 -9.80
C GLN A 61 10.17 -23.33 -9.42
N GLU A 62 11.07 -23.09 -10.37
CA GLU A 62 12.29 -22.30 -10.17
C GLU A 62 11.99 -20.84 -9.75
N GLU A 63 10.98 -20.22 -10.36
CA GLU A 63 10.56 -18.87 -9.98
C GLU A 63 10.04 -18.84 -8.54
N LYS A 64 9.24 -19.83 -8.15
CA LYS A 64 8.70 -19.94 -6.77
C LYS A 64 9.82 -20.10 -5.76
N GLU A 65 10.74 -21.03 -6.00
CA GLU A 65 11.88 -21.28 -5.10
C GLU A 65 12.79 -20.05 -4.98
N PHE A 66 12.99 -19.32 -6.07
CA PHE A 66 13.71 -18.06 -6.04
C PHE A 66 13.02 -17.05 -5.11
N ILE A 67 11.70 -16.86 -5.25
CA ILE A 67 10.94 -15.94 -4.39
C ILE A 67 11.07 -16.35 -2.93
N TYR A 68 10.91 -17.64 -2.61
CA TYR A 68 10.97 -18.12 -1.22
C TYR A 68 12.36 -17.87 -0.61
N LYS A 69 13.42 -18.27 -1.31
CA LYS A 69 14.81 -18.06 -0.88
C LYS A 69 15.16 -16.57 -0.77
N TRP A 70 14.63 -15.74 -1.65
CA TRP A 70 14.92 -14.31 -1.63
C TRP A 70 14.21 -13.63 -0.46
N VAL A 71 12.93 -13.95 -0.23
CA VAL A 71 12.14 -13.34 0.86
C VAL A 71 12.70 -13.72 2.23
N THR A 72 13.06 -14.98 2.45
CA THR A 72 13.63 -15.41 3.75
C THR A 72 14.94 -14.71 4.09
N LYS A 73 15.73 -14.31 3.08
CA LYS A 73 16.99 -13.57 3.27
C LYS A 73 16.82 -12.06 3.43
N ASN A 74 15.74 -11.48 2.88
CA ASN A 74 15.56 -10.02 2.75
C ASN A 74 14.41 -9.47 3.57
N ILE A 75 13.70 -10.33 4.32
CA ILE A 75 12.72 -9.89 5.31
C ILE A 75 13.46 -9.21 6.46
N LYS A 76 13.08 -7.97 6.77
CA LYS A 76 13.61 -7.27 7.93
C LYS A 76 13.01 -7.85 9.22
N GLU A 77 13.62 -7.57 10.35
CA GLU A 77 13.03 -7.84 11.68
C GLU A 77 11.64 -7.22 11.84
N SER A 78 11.40 -6.06 11.20
CA SER A 78 10.08 -5.41 11.14
C SER A 78 9.04 -6.14 10.28
N GLY A 79 9.42 -7.19 9.56
CA GLY A 79 8.56 -7.90 8.60
C GLY A 79 8.38 -7.19 7.25
N GLU A 80 9.04 -6.04 7.03
CA GLU A 80 8.96 -5.29 5.79
C GLU A 80 9.77 -5.95 4.66
N ILE A 81 9.20 -6.03 3.46
CA ILE A 81 9.83 -6.60 2.27
C ILE A 81 9.75 -5.60 1.11
N ARG A 82 10.89 -5.30 0.49
CA ARG A 82 10.96 -4.43 -0.69
C ARG A 82 10.72 -5.21 -1.98
N TRP A 83 9.46 -5.49 -2.28
CA TRP A 83 9.06 -6.32 -3.42
C TRP A 83 9.49 -5.79 -4.79
N SER A 84 9.62 -4.48 -4.95
CA SER A 84 10.15 -3.86 -6.18
C SER A 84 11.58 -4.30 -6.48
N HIS A 85 12.40 -4.56 -5.45
CA HIS A 85 13.75 -5.10 -5.63
C HIS A 85 13.72 -6.56 -6.07
N CYS A 86 12.85 -7.38 -5.46
CA CYS A 86 12.61 -8.76 -5.86
C CYS A 86 12.22 -8.86 -7.35
N GLN A 87 11.28 -8.02 -7.78
CA GLN A 87 10.82 -7.96 -9.17
C GLN A 87 11.96 -7.71 -10.16
N LYS A 88 12.82 -6.73 -9.89
CA LYS A 88 13.98 -6.41 -10.75
C LYS A 88 14.95 -7.59 -10.86
N LEU A 89 15.21 -8.30 -9.76
CA LEU A 89 16.07 -9.48 -9.77
C LEU A 89 15.43 -10.65 -10.54
N MET A 90 14.11 -10.85 -10.39
CA MET A 90 13.37 -11.85 -11.17
C MET A 90 13.43 -11.55 -12.67
N GLU A 91 13.22 -10.30 -13.07
CA GLU A 91 13.32 -9.87 -14.48
C GLU A 91 14.73 -10.14 -15.02
N LYS A 92 15.79 -9.81 -14.25
CA LYS A 92 17.17 -10.07 -14.65
C LYS A 92 17.46 -11.56 -14.85
N LYS A 93 16.97 -12.42 -13.94
CA LYS A 93 17.25 -13.86 -13.94
C LYS A 93 16.42 -14.65 -14.94
N PHE A 94 15.11 -14.43 -14.98
CA PHE A 94 14.17 -15.24 -15.75
C PHE A 94 13.72 -14.57 -17.05
N LYS A 95 14.15 -13.32 -17.32
CA LYS A 95 13.72 -12.51 -18.47
C LYS A 95 12.19 -12.35 -18.55
N LYS A 96 11.50 -12.46 -17.40
CA LYS A 96 10.05 -12.30 -17.26
C LYS A 96 9.76 -11.17 -16.28
N PHE A 97 8.98 -10.18 -16.72
CA PHE A 97 8.58 -9.08 -15.86
C PHE A 97 7.26 -9.43 -15.17
N ARG A 98 7.38 -10.07 -14.00
CA ARG A 98 6.20 -10.44 -13.19
C ARG A 98 5.70 -9.24 -12.40
N ALA A 99 4.39 -9.07 -12.31
CA ALA A 99 3.79 -8.00 -11.51
C ALA A 99 4.09 -8.17 -10.01
N VAL A 100 4.36 -7.07 -9.29
CA VAL A 100 4.72 -7.12 -7.85
C VAL A 100 3.65 -7.81 -7.00
N ASN A 101 2.38 -7.52 -7.27
CA ASN A 101 1.24 -8.15 -6.58
C ASN A 101 1.21 -9.68 -6.76
N ARG A 102 1.66 -10.19 -7.90
CA ARG A 102 1.75 -11.63 -8.19
C ARG A 102 2.85 -12.28 -7.36
N ILE A 103 4.02 -11.64 -7.27
CA ILE A 103 5.15 -12.10 -6.45
C ILE A 103 4.74 -12.13 -4.96
N GLN A 104 4.11 -11.05 -4.49
CA GLN A 104 3.56 -10.97 -3.14
C GLN A 104 2.55 -12.08 -2.86
N GLY A 105 1.56 -12.25 -3.76
CA GLY A 105 0.54 -13.29 -3.61
C GLY A 105 1.13 -14.70 -3.57
N MET A 106 2.20 -14.96 -4.32
CA MET A 106 2.91 -16.23 -4.31
C MET A 106 3.53 -16.51 -2.93
N TRP A 107 4.22 -15.53 -2.34
CA TRP A 107 4.76 -15.66 -0.99
C TRP A 107 3.66 -15.81 0.06
N LEU A 108 2.60 -15.02 0.00
CA LEU A 108 1.49 -15.10 0.95
C LEU A 108 0.84 -16.49 0.95
N THR A 109 0.67 -17.07 -0.23
CA THR A 109 0.15 -18.44 -0.38
C THR A 109 1.09 -19.43 0.30
N HIS A 110 2.39 -19.36 -0.02
CA HIS A 110 3.41 -20.22 0.59
C HIS A 110 3.46 -20.09 2.12
N ARG A 111 3.47 -18.87 2.65
CA ARG A 111 3.49 -18.58 4.10
C ARG A 111 2.30 -19.21 4.81
N ARG A 112 1.09 -19.09 4.24
CA ARG A 112 -0.13 -19.73 4.79
C ARG A 112 -0.02 -21.25 4.83
N HIS A 113 0.62 -21.87 3.84
CA HIS A 113 0.85 -23.32 3.86
C HIS A 113 1.84 -23.73 4.96
N LEU A 114 2.93 -22.97 5.16
CA LEU A 114 3.87 -23.20 6.25
C LEU A 114 3.18 -23.08 7.63
N GLU A 115 2.42 -22.01 7.85
CA GLU A 115 1.68 -21.78 9.11
C GLU A 115 0.67 -22.90 9.40
N ARG A 116 0.05 -23.49 8.37
CA ARG A 116 -0.88 -24.62 8.51
C ARG A 116 -0.15 -25.94 8.78
N GLY A 117 1.02 -26.15 8.18
CA GLY A 117 1.86 -27.34 8.43
C GLY A 117 2.33 -27.42 9.88
N VAL A 118 2.79 -26.30 10.44
CA VAL A 118 3.26 -26.19 11.84
C VAL A 118 2.16 -26.51 12.86
N LYS A 119 0.89 -26.22 12.54
CA LYS A 119 -0.24 -26.53 13.43
C LYS A 119 -0.59 -28.02 13.49
N LYS A 120 -0.21 -28.80 12.47
CA LYS A 120 -0.51 -30.24 12.39
C LYS A 120 0.57 -31.12 13.03
N THR A 121 1.79 -30.63 13.23
CA THR A 121 2.94 -31.41 13.76
C THR A 121 3.13 -31.32 15.28
N LYS A 122 2.16 -30.82 16.07
CA LYS A 122 2.17 -30.99 17.53
C LYS A 122 1.85 -32.46 17.87
N ILE A 123 2.88 -33.31 17.88
CA ILE A 123 2.82 -34.67 18.43
C ILE A 123 2.87 -34.53 19.97
N PRO A 124 1.96 -35.14 20.74
CA PRO A 124 2.05 -35.10 22.20
C PRO A 124 3.21 -36.00 22.65
N GLY A 125 4.25 -35.42 23.27
CA GLY A 125 5.17 -36.20 24.11
C GLY A 125 6.69 -36.12 23.85
N THR A 126 7.22 -35.17 23.07
CA THR A 126 8.68 -35.00 22.97
C THR A 126 9.12 -33.60 23.39
N ASN A 127 10.00 -33.53 24.39
CA ASN A 127 10.62 -32.29 24.89
C ASN A 127 11.41 -31.61 23.76
N THR A 128 10.83 -30.57 23.16
CA THR A 128 11.50 -29.75 22.14
C THR A 128 12.12 -28.53 22.79
N ILE A 129 13.39 -28.33 22.48
CA ILE A 129 14.20 -27.13 22.75
C ILE A 129 13.35 -25.87 22.54
N ASP A 130 13.32 -25.05 23.57
CA ASP A 130 12.50 -23.86 23.65
C ASP A 130 13.03 -22.76 22.71
N LEU A 131 12.39 -22.60 21.55
CA LEU A 131 12.53 -21.42 20.68
C LEU A 131 11.59 -20.27 21.13
N SER A 132 11.31 -20.14 22.44
CA SER A 132 10.52 -19.02 23.01
C SER A 132 11.05 -17.63 22.71
N HIS A 133 12.28 -17.50 22.19
CA HIS A 133 12.83 -16.20 21.82
C HIS A 133 12.31 -15.61 20.50
N VAL A 134 11.40 -16.28 19.78
CA VAL A 134 10.76 -15.73 18.56
C VAL A 134 9.25 -15.59 18.73
N LYS A 135 8.78 -15.02 19.84
CA LYS A 135 7.37 -14.64 20.01
C LYS A 135 7.15 -13.38 20.86
N GLN A 136 7.61 -12.23 20.39
CA GLN A 136 7.05 -10.91 20.71
C GLN A 136 7.37 -10.02 19.49
N HIS A 137 6.50 -9.63 18.55
CA HIS A 137 5.09 -9.29 18.53
C HIS A 137 4.54 -9.56 17.11
N THR A 138 3.37 -10.18 16.95
CA THR A 138 2.61 -10.07 15.69
C THR A 138 1.11 -10.34 15.93
N THR A 139 0.42 -9.39 16.55
CA THR A 139 -1.00 -9.19 16.23
C THR A 139 -1.04 -8.19 15.08
N ILE A 140 -0.71 -8.64 13.86
CA ILE A 140 -1.07 -7.88 12.67
C ILE A 140 -2.52 -8.23 12.40
N VAL A 141 -3.43 -7.35 12.80
CA VAL A 141 -4.77 -7.28 12.25
C VAL A 141 -4.60 -6.99 10.76
N PHE A 142 -4.60 -8.03 9.93
CA PHE A 142 -4.57 -7.88 8.49
C PHE A 142 -6.02 -7.71 8.02
N ASN A 143 -6.42 -6.45 7.83
CA ASN A 143 -7.71 -6.08 7.25
C ASN A 143 -7.70 -6.50 5.76
N PRO A 144 -8.58 -7.41 5.30
CA PRO A 144 -8.58 -7.88 3.91
C PRO A 144 -9.18 -6.87 2.93
N SER A 145 -9.41 -5.63 3.36
CA SER A 145 -9.82 -4.52 2.52
C SER A 145 -8.79 -3.39 2.64
N TYR A 146 -8.55 -2.69 1.53
CA TYR A 146 -7.87 -1.38 1.39
C TYR A 146 -6.43 -1.35 0.85
N THR A 147 -6.37 -1.01 -0.43
CA THR A 147 -5.23 -0.43 -1.15
C THR A 147 -5.02 1.05 -0.78
N THR A 148 -4.36 1.38 0.34
CA THR A 148 -3.81 2.74 0.55
C THR A 148 -2.53 2.69 1.38
N LEU A 149 -1.39 2.94 0.73
CA LEU A 149 -0.16 3.37 1.41
C LEU A 149 -0.24 4.88 1.64
N VAL A 150 -0.14 5.29 2.90
CA VAL A 150 0.34 6.60 3.33
C VAL A 150 1.73 6.40 3.92
N PHE A 151 2.66 7.28 3.54
CA PHE A 151 4.06 7.27 3.96
C PHE A 151 4.24 8.22 5.17
N SER A 152 5.15 7.80 6.07
CA SER A 152 5.84 8.53 7.16
C SER A 152 5.01 9.30 8.18
N ASP A 153 5.21 9.01 9.47
CA ASP A 153 5.83 9.99 10.37
C ASP A 153 6.37 9.34 11.67
N VAL A 154 7.48 9.93 12.12
CA VAL A 154 8.29 9.74 13.32
C VAL A 154 7.45 9.84 14.60
N PRO A 155 7.80 9.17 15.73
CA PRO A 155 6.95 9.17 16.93
C PRO A 155 6.99 10.53 17.62
N ILE A 156 5.83 11.18 17.74
CA ILE A 156 5.62 12.30 18.66
C ILE A 156 4.63 11.83 19.72
N LEU A 157 5.10 11.67 20.96
CA LEU A 157 4.24 11.60 22.13
C LEU A 157 3.47 12.92 22.23
N ARG A 158 2.20 12.93 21.80
CA ARG A 158 1.28 14.03 22.06
C ARG A 158 0.42 13.70 23.28
N THR A 159 0.98 13.88 24.47
CA THR A 159 0.16 14.34 25.59
C THR A 159 -0.29 15.76 25.27
N ARG A 160 -1.60 15.99 25.12
CA ARG A 160 -2.14 17.33 24.92
C ARG A 160 -1.85 18.18 26.17
N PRO A 161 -1.18 19.34 26.09
CA PRO A 161 -1.31 20.35 27.12
C PRO A 161 -2.75 20.89 27.05
N ARG A 162 -3.46 20.92 28.18
CA ARG A 162 -4.69 21.73 28.28
C ARG A 162 -4.25 23.19 28.24
N LEU A 163 -4.70 23.94 27.23
CA LEU A 163 -4.62 25.40 27.28
C LEU A 163 -5.56 25.90 28.40
N PRO A 164 -5.17 26.93 29.17
CA PRO A 164 -6.07 27.59 30.10
C PRO A 164 -7.24 28.22 29.35
N THR A 165 -8.44 28.11 29.93
CA THR A 165 -9.66 28.75 29.41
C THR A 165 -9.49 30.26 29.49
N LEU A 166 -9.29 30.94 28.35
CA LEU A 166 -9.40 32.39 28.29
C LEU A 166 -10.89 32.76 28.29
N ILE A 167 -11.35 33.33 29.40
CA ILE A 167 -12.67 33.97 29.52
C ILE A 167 -12.65 35.20 28.60
N PRO A 168 -13.59 35.36 27.66
CA PRO A 168 -13.69 36.60 26.89
C PRO A 168 -14.13 37.74 27.81
N SER A 169 -13.19 38.61 28.18
CA SER A 169 -13.49 39.95 28.70
C SER A 169 -14.00 40.79 27.53
N PHE A 170 -15.31 40.77 27.31
CA PHE A 170 -15.97 41.75 26.45
C PHE A 170 -16.56 42.82 27.37
N GLN A 171 -15.86 43.95 27.49
CA GLN A 171 -16.41 45.19 28.03
C GLN A 171 -16.85 46.04 26.83
N PRO A 172 -18.15 46.28 26.62
CA PRO A 172 -18.58 47.30 25.67
C PRO A 172 -18.82 48.60 26.43
N GLU A 173 -17.81 49.46 26.54
CA GLU A 173 -18.05 50.90 26.80
C GLU A 173 -17.91 51.66 25.49
N ILE A 174 -18.98 51.64 24.70
CA ILE A 174 -19.21 52.62 23.64
C ILE A 174 -19.67 53.90 24.35
N LYS A 175 -18.79 54.90 24.43
CA LYS A 175 -19.20 56.27 24.80
C LYS A 175 -20.01 56.87 23.66
N ILE A 176 -21.33 56.90 23.83
CA ILE A 176 -22.24 57.63 22.96
C ILE A 176 -22.15 59.13 23.31
N PRO A 177 -21.83 60.04 22.37
CA PRO A 177 -21.92 61.47 22.61
C PRO A 177 -23.40 61.90 22.71
N LYS A 178 -23.76 62.63 23.78
CA LYS A 178 -25.08 63.25 23.94
C LYS A 178 -25.30 64.29 22.82
N MET A 179 -26.29 64.06 21.96
CA MET A 179 -26.90 65.15 21.18
C MET A 179 -27.68 66.06 22.12
N MET A 180 -27.53 67.38 21.91
CA MET A 180 -28.32 68.41 22.59
C MET A 180 -29.77 68.37 22.12
N PRO A 181 -30.75 68.71 22.97
CA PRO A 181 -32.10 68.97 22.50
C PRO A 181 -32.13 70.31 21.74
N LEU A 182 -32.77 70.28 20.57
CA LEU A 182 -33.34 71.47 19.97
C LEU A 182 -34.68 71.74 20.68
N PHE A 183 -34.95 73.03 20.88
CA PHE A 183 -36.07 73.69 21.57
C PHE A 183 -35.85 73.96 23.07
#